data_AF-A0A7C5M0G7-F1
#
_entry.id   AF-A0A7C5M0G7-F1
#
_cell.length_a   1.000
_cell.length_b   1.000
_cell.length_c   1.000
_cell.angle_alpha   90.00
_cell.angle_beta   90.00
_cell.angle_gamma   90.00
#
_symmetry.space_group_name_H-M   'P 1'
#
loop_
_entity.id
_entity.type
_entity.pdbx_description
1 polymer ?
#
loop_
_entity_poly.entity_id
_entity_poly.type
_entity_poly.pdbx_seq_one_letter_code
_entity_poly.pdbx_strand_id
1 'polypeptide(L)'
;MKSKHLLPVLFCAIFSIQLVAQSDGLRDALSWRWAWQNFQYPITENHSTDDYTTGAEVAYSAWLNRWLDVAIPLRFGKADLPLDQLGNKVTNRFIASLGMQLHLNITPTGSLIQPYLLGGASLLAEGFRGGTVNPEFPFGLGLN
;
A
#
# COMPACT_ATOMS: atom_id res chain seq x y z
N MET A 1 -9.05 -26.71 -33.25
CA MET A 1 -8.27 -27.19 -32.09
C MET A 1 -8.09 -26.06 -31.10
N LYS A 2 -8.71 -26.12 -29.91
CA LYS A 2 -8.55 -25.11 -28.86
C LYS A 2 -7.28 -25.43 -28.09
N SER A 3 -6.24 -24.62 -28.22
CA SER A 3 -4.97 -24.75 -27.49
C SER A 3 -5.22 -24.60 -25.99
N LYS A 4 -5.23 -25.72 -25.26
CA LYS A 4 -5.36 -25.77 -23.79
C LYS A 4 -4.05 -25.46 -23.06
N HIS A 5 -2.99 -25.14 -23.80
CA HIS A 5 -1.64 -24.92 -23.26
C HIS A 5 -1.24 -23.44 -23.17
N LEU A 6 -2.09 -22.51 -23.62
CA LEU A 6 -1.83 -21.07 -23.52
C LEU A 6 -1.92 -20.53 -22.09
N LEU A 7 -2.76 -21.14 -21.25
CA LEU A 7 -2.97 -20.70 -19.86
C LEU A 7 -1.73 -20.90 -18.95
N PRO A 8 -1.05 -22.07 -18.94
CA PRO A 8 0.16 -22.24 -18.11
C PRO A 8 1.35 -21.43 -18.60
N VAL A 9 1.46 -21.18 -19.92
CA VAL A 9 2.53 -20.34 -20.49
C VAL A 9 2.36 -18.88 -20.09
N LEU A 10 1.12 -18.37 -20.06
CA LEU A 10 0.83 -17.03 -19.54
C LEU A 10 1.12 -16.94 -18.04
N PHE A 11 0.82 -17.99 -17.26
CA PHE A 11 1.07 -18.02 -15.82
C PHE A 11 2.58 -18.05 -15.49
N CYS A 12 3.41 -18.77 -16.25
CA CYS A 12 4.86 -18.76 -16.08
C CYS A 12 5.51 -17.44 -16.50
N ALA A 13 4.96 -16.72 -17.48
CA ALA A 13 5.48 -15.41 -17.90
C ALA A 13 5.24 -14.31 -16.84
N ILE A 14 4.21 -14.44 -15.99
CA ILE A 14 3.92 -13.50 -14.91
C ILE A 14 4.84 -13.71 -13.70
N PHE A 15 5.46 -14.89 -13.54
CA PHE A 15 6.35 -15.19 -12.40
C PHE A 15 7.83 -14.79 -12.62
N SER A 16 8.17 -14.21 -13.76
CA SER A 16 9.49 -13.61 -14.03
C SER A 16 9.64 -12.21 -13.46
N ILE A 17 8.91 -11.85 -12.39
CA ILE A 17 9.08 -10.58 -11.69
C ILE A 17 10.40 -10.70 -10.92
N GLN A 18 11.47 -10.16 -11.50
CA GLN A 18 12.71 -10.01 -10.78
C GLN A 18 12.44 -9.04 -9.61
N LEU A 19 12.61 -9.53 -8.38
CA LEU A 19 12.65 -8.71 -7.17
C LEU A 19 13.98 -7.93 -7.19
N VAL A 20 14.05 -6.88 -8.00
CA VAL A 20 15.21 -6.00 -8.06
C VAL A 20 14.88 -4.72 -7.33
N ALA A 21 15.69 -4.40 -6.32
CA ALA A 21 15.62 -3.12 -5.64
C ALA A 21 15.83 -1.96 -6.63
N GLN A 22 15.17 -0.82 -6.39
CA GLN A 22 15.31 0.37 -7.24
C GLN A 22 16.76 0.85 -7.28
N SER A 23 17.21 1.23 -8.46
CA SER A 23 18.58 1.68 -8.71
C SER A 23 18.62 2.68 -9.85
N ASP A 24 19.77 3.31 -10.08
CA ASP A 24 19.96 4.31 -11.15
C ASP A 24 19.55 3.77 -12.55
N GLY A 25 19.76 2.47 -12.80
CA GLY A 25 19.35 1.80 -14.05
C GLY A 25 17.88 1.36 -14.09
N LEU A 26 17.17 1.39 -12.97
CA LEU A 26 15.76 1.00 -12.80
C LEU A 26 15.04 2.09 -12.01
N ARG A 27 14.99 3.28 -12.63
CA ARG A 27 14.53 4.50 -11.98
C ARG A 27 13.03 4.50 -11.68
N ASP A 28 12.24 3.88 -12.54
CA ASP A 28 10.78 3.90 -12.46
C ASP A 28 10.25 2.50 -12.12
N ALA A 29 9.32 2.42 -11.18
CA ALA A 29 8.68 1.16 -10.82
C ALA A 29 7.18 1.32 -10.56
N LEU A 30 6.42 0.32 -11.01
CA LEU A 30 5.03 0.12 -10.63
C LEU A 30 4.96 -1.02 -9.61
N SER A 31 4.29 -0.78 -8.49
CA SER A 31 4.12 -1.77 -7.43
C SER A 31 2.65 -1.99 -7.12
N TRP A 32 2.36 -3.20 -6.64
CA TRP A 32 1.04 -3.57 -6.13
C TRP A 32 1.22 -4.18 -4.75
N ARG A 33 0.40 -3.75 -3.78
CA ARG A 33 0.39 -4.31 -2.42
C ARG A 33 -1.02 -4.73 -2.02
N TRP A 34 -1.10 -5.79 -1.23
CA TRP A 34 -2.29 -6.16 -0.48
C TRP A 34 -2.08 -5.76 0.98
N ALA A 35 -3.06 -5.11 1.59
CA ALA A 35 -2.95 -4.55 2.93
C ALA A 35 -4.03 -5.11 3.86
N TRP A 36 -3.62 -5.40 5.09
CA TRP A 36 -4.52 -5.63 6.22
C TRP A 36 -4.52 -4.40 7.11
N GLN A 37 -5.69 -3.82 7.32
CA GLN A 37 -5.85 -2.49 7.87
C GLN A 37 -6.79 -2.54 9.08
N ASN A 38 -6.41 -1.87 10.16
CA ASN A 38 -7.24 -1.67 11.34
C ASN A 38 -7.29 -0.17 11.64
N PHE A 39 -8.50 0.41 11.57
CA PHE A 39 -8.76 1.84 11.75
C PHE A 39 -9.26 2.20 13.16
N GLN A 40 -9.30 1.22 14.08
CA GLN A 40 -9.81 1.42 15.43
C GLN A 40 -8.76 2.07 16.36
N TYR A 41 -9.24 2.83 17.34
CA TYR A 41 -8.49 3.31 18.52
C TYR A 41 -9.09 2.63 19.76
N PRO A 42 -8.35 2.27 20.84
CA PRO A 42 -6.98 1.76 20.95
C PRO A 42 -6.94 0.22 20.82
N ILE A 43 -5.73 -0.34 20.72
CA ILE A 43 -5.49 -1.80 20.83
C ILE A 43 -5.92 -2.23 22.24
N THR A 44 -7.16 -2.68 22.39
CA THR A 44 -7.57 -3.43 23.59
C THR A 44 -6.89 -4.80 23.55
N GLU A 45 -6.58 -5.37 24.71
CA GLU A 45 -5.60 -6.45 24.90
C GLU A 45 -5.82 -7.74 24.08
N ASN A 46 -6.95 -7.89 23.39
CA ASN A 46 -7.23 -9.04 22.54
C ASN A 46 -7.07 -8.66 21.07
N HIS A 47 -5.89 -8.89 20.51
CA HIS A 47 -5.68 -8.87 19.07
C HIS A 47 -6.56 -9.93 18.40
N SER A 48 -7.62 -9.51 17.70
CA SER A 48 -8.41 -10.38 16.83
C SER A 48 -8.10 -10.11 15.37
N THR A 49 -7.98 -11.17 14.58
CA THR A 49 -7.90 -11.07 13.11
C THR A 49 -9.19 -10.51 12.50
N ASP A 50 -10.31 -10.63 13.22
CA ASP A 50 -11.62 -10.14 12.76
C ASP A 50 -11.71 -8.61 12.77
N ASP A 51 -10.77 -7.93 13.45
CA ASP A 51 -10.68 -6.46 13.51
C ASP A 51 -9.96 -5.88 12.29
N TYR A 52 -9.41 -6.73 11.41
CA TYR A 52 -8.71 -6.30 10.21
C TYR A 52 -9.61 -6.35 8.98
N THR A 53 -9.57 -5.25 8.25
CA THR A 53 -10.15 -5.12 6.92
C THR A 53 -9.07 -5.24 5.86
N THR A 54 -9.47 -5.50 4.62
CA THR A 54 -8.52 -5.68 3.51
C THR A 54 -8.58 -4.51 2.54
N GLY A 55 -7.42 -4.16 1.98
CA GLY A 55 -7.29 -3.20 0.90
C GLY A 55 -6.19 -3.59 -0.07
N ALA A 56 -6.10 -2.83 -1.14
CA ALA A 56 -5.03 -2.93 -2.11
C ALA A 56 -4.47 -1.54 -2.42
N GLU A 57 -3.21 -1.53 -2.82
CA GLU A 57 -2.47 -0.33 -3.21
C GLU A 57 -1.80 -0.58 -4.55
N VAL A 58 -1.90 0.39 -5.44
CA VAL A 58 -1.07 0.49 -6.64
C VAL A 58 -0.24 1.76 -6.51
N ALA A 59 1.07 1.67 -6.66
CA ALA A 59 1.93 2.83 -6.54
C ALA A 59 2.90 2.92 -7.70
N TYR A 60 3.01 4.11 -8.27
CA TYR A 60 4.15 4.49 -9.09
C TYR A 60 5.24 5.03 -8.17
N SER A 61 6.48 4.65 -8.41
CA SER A 61 7.62 5.11 -7.63
C SER A 61 8.80 5.43 -8.54
N ALA A 62 9.54 6.45 -8.14
CA ALA A 62 10.70 6.93 -8.85
C ALA A 62 11.88 7.05 -7.89
N TRP A 63 13.00 6.48 -8.30
CA TRP A 63 14.29 6.63 -7.65
C TRP A 63 14.78 8.06 -7.81
N LEU A 64 15.20 8.67 -6.69
CA LEU A 64 15.80 10.00 -6.67
C LEU A 64 17.32 9.92 -6.47
N ASN A 65 17.75 9.12 -5.50
CA ASN A 65 19.16 8.84 -5.24
C ASN A 65 19.33 7.55 -4.41
N ARG A 66 20.57 7.14 -4.13
CA ARG A 66 20.89 5.89 -3.39
C ARG A 66 20.21 5.74 -2.02
N TRP A 67 19.74 6.82 -1.41
CA TRP A 67 19.10 6.85 -0.10
C TRP A 67 17.60 7.11 -0.17
N LEU A 68 17.07 7.58 -1.30
CA LEU A 68 15.74 8.17 -1.34
C LEU A 68 14.99 7.83 -2.62
N ASP A 69 13.77 7.34 -2.44
CA ASP A 69 12.78 7.17 -3.50
C ASP A 69 11.53 7.97 -3.17
N VAL A 70 10.77 8.33 -4.21
CA VAL A 70 9.44 8.94 -4.08
C VAL A 70 8.39 8.00 -4.64
N ALA A 71 7.21 7.93 -4.01
CA ALA A 71 6.11 7.11 -4.45
C ALA A 71 4.79 7.90 -4.44
N ILE A 72 3.92 7.59 -5.40
CA ILE A 72 2.55 8.09 -5.52
C ILE A 72 1.62 6.88 -5.41
N PRO A 73 1.19 6.50 -4.19
CA PRO A 73 0.29 5.39 -3.97
C PRO A 73 -1.17 5.81 -4.12
N LEU A 74 -1.91 4.97 -4.84
CA LEU A 74 -3.36 4.93 -4.87
C LEU A 74 -3.83 3.70 -4.10
N ARG A 75 -4.54 3.92 -3.00
CA ARG A 75 -5.06 2.89 -2.10
C ARG A 75 -6.57 2.81 -2.21
N PHE A 76 -7.11 1.61 -2.10
CA PHE A 76 -8.54 1.37 -2.01
C PHE A 76 -8.80 0.18 -1.10
N GLY A 77 -9.87 0.24 -0.34
CA GLY A 77 -10.15 -0.81 0.63
C GLY A 77 -11.48 -0.63 1.32
N LYS A 78 -11.70 -1.46 2.32
CA LYS A 78 -12.76 -1.31 3.30
C LYS A 78 -12.14 -0.88 4.60
N ALA A 79 -12.87 -0.09 5.38
CA ALA A 79 -12.48 0.33 6.70
C ALA A 79 -13.68 0.23 7.65
N ASP A 80 -13.42 -0.23 8.86
CA ASP A 80 -14.30 -0.02 10.00
C ASP A 80 -13.83 1.24 10.72
N LEU A 81 -14.53 2.34 10.44
CA LEU A 81 -14.16 3.65 10.95
C LEU A 81 -14.54 3.76 12.44
N PRO A 82 -13.85 4.63 13.20
CA PRO A 82 -14.20 4.91 14.59
C PRO A 82 -15.65 5.44 14.72
N LEU A 83 -16.15 5.43 15.96
CA LEU A 83 -17.51 5.89 16.27
C LEU A 83 -17.75 7.31 15.71
N ASP A 84 -18.90 7.53 15.10
CA ASP A 84 -19.31 8.86 14.66
C ASP A 84 -19.60 9.79 15.86
N GLN A 85 -19.87 11.07 15.61
CA GLN A 85 -20.19 12.07 16.66
C GLN A 85 -21.43 11.70 17.49
N LEU A 86 -22.24 10.74 17.03
CA LEU A 86 -23.44 10.24 17.68
C LEU A 86 -23.21 8.89 18.41
N GLY A 87 -21.98 8.37 18.40
CA GLY A 87 -21.61 7.12 19.04
C GLY A 87 -21.97 5.86 18.24
N ASN A 88 -22.33 5.98 16.95
CA ASN A 88 -22.63 4.83 16.10
C ASN A 88 -21.35 4.26 15.48
N LYS A 89 -21.25 2.93 15.44
CA LYS A 89 -20.20 2.25 14.67
C LYS A 89 -20.43 2.46 13.18
N VAL A 90 -19.42 3.00 12.49
CA VAL A 90 -19.43 3.14 11.03
C VAL A 90 -18.64 1.99 10.44
N THR A 91 -19.30 0.86 10.19
CA THR A 91 -18.66 -0.35 9.67
C THR A 91 -18.68 -0.43 8.15
N ASN A 92 -17.66 -1.11 7.60
CA ASN A 92 -17.58 -1.54 6.20
C ASN A 92 -17.74 -0.40 5.18
N ARG A 93 -17.11 0.75 5.45
CA ARG A 93 -17.06 1.85 4.49
C ARG A 93 -15.98 1.59 3.46
N PHE A 94 -16.31 1.79 2.19
CA PHE A 94 -15.29 1.86 1.16
C PHE A 94 -14.46 3.12 1.35
N ILE A 95 -13.14 2.96 1.25
CA ILE A 95 -12.17 4.05 1.32
C ILE A 95 -11.30 4.06 0.07
N ALA A 96 -10.91 5.26 -0.35
CA ALA A 96 -9.86 5.46 -1.34
C ALA A 96 -8.89 6.54 -0.84
N SER A 97 -7.59 6.33 -1.03
CA SER A 97 -6.57 7.30 -0.63
C SER A 97 -5.59 7.52 -1.78
N LEU A 98 -5.21 8.78 -1.99
CA LEU A 98 -4.17 9.17 -2.94
C LEU A 98 -3.19 10.10 -2.22
N GLY A 99 -1.89 9.85 -2.38
CA GLY A 99 -0.89 10.65 -1.70
C GLY A 99 0.48 10.62 -2.34
N MET A 100 1.44 11.09 -1.58
CA MET A 100 2.85 11.08 -1.91
C MET A 100 3.64 10.59 -0.69
N GLN A 101 4.63 9.74 -0.94
CA GLN A 101 5.47 9.12 0.06
C GLN A 101 6.94 9.22 -0.33
N LEU A 102 7.79 9.32 0.68
CA LEU A 102 9.23 9.20 0.58
C LEU A 102 9.64 7.88 1.21
N HIS A 103 10.53 7.16 0.55
CA HIS A 103 11.18 5.96 1.09
C HIS A 103 12.65 6.27 1.33
N LEU A 104 13.06 6.29 2.61
CA LEU A 104 14.44 6.45 3.03
C LEU A 104 15.09 5.08 3.18
N ASN A 105 15.92 4.71 2.20
CA ASN A 105 16.66 3.46 2.19
C ASN A 105 17.79 3.50 3.22
N ILE A 106 17.90 2.47 4.07
CA ILE A 106 18.90 2.39 5.14
C ILE A 106 20.21 1.76 4.62
N THR A 107 20.14 0.86 3.63
CA THR A 107 21.30 0.16 3.07
C THR A 107 21.64 0.63 1.64
N PRO A 108 22.90 0.48 1.20
CA PRO A 108 23.32 0.81 -0.15
C PRO A 108 22.59 0.00 -1.22
N THR A 109 22.40 0.63 -2.38
CA THR A 109 21.82 0.05 -3.60
C THR A 109 22.57 -1.23 -4.00
N GLY A 110 21.82 -2.32 -4.28
CA GLY A 110 22.37 -3.63 -4.68
C GLY A 110 22.43 -4.68 -3.57
N SER A 111 21.99 -4.36 -2.36
CA SER A 111 21.78 -5.35 -1.30
C SER A 111 20.59 -6.26 -1.63
N LEU A 112 20.66 -7.56 -1.27
CA LEU A 112 19.56 -8.51 -1.47
C LEU A 112 18.27 -8.11 -0.74
N ILE A 113 18.43 -7.42 0.39
CA ILE A 113 17.35 -6.88 1.21
C ILE A 113 17.70 -5.43 1.49
N GLN A 114 16.76 -4.52 1.20
CA GLN A 114 16.91 -3.09 1.42
C GLN A 114 15.83 -2.60 2.40
N PRO A 115 16.14 -2.52 3.70
CA PRO A 115 15.23 -1.91 4.66
C PRO A 115 15.09 -0.42 4.38
N TYR A 116 13.86 0.08 4.50
CA TYR A 116 13.54 1.48 4.31
C TYR A 116 12.53 1.98 5.34
N LEU A 117 12.61 3.27 5.65
CA LEU A 117 11.55 4.00 6.35
C LEU A 117 10.65 4.68 5.32
N LEU A 118 9.34 4.67 5.57
CA LEU A 118 8.38 5.40 4.74
C LEU A 118 7.73 6.52 5.54
N GLY A 119 7.47 7.63 4.87
CA GLY A 119 6.78 8.78 5.43
C GLY A 119 6.11 9.58 4.33
N GLY A 120 4.93 10.15 4.58
CA GLY A 120 4.23 10.92 3.57
C GLY A 120 2.96 11.63 4.02
N ALA A 121 2.22 12.10 3.03
CA ALA A 121 0.91 12.73 3.21
C ALA A 121 -0.04 12.26 2.11
N SER A 122 -1.27 11.98 2.48
CA SER A 122 -2.31 11.47 1.57
C SER A 122 -3.66 12.10 1.91
N LEU A 123 -4.58 12.07 0.94
CA LEU A 123 -5.97 12.44 1.13
C LEU A 123 -6.81 11.15 1.08
N LEU A 124 -7.51 10.87 2.16
CA LEU A 124 -8.41 9.73 2.32
C LEU A 124 -9.86 10.19 2.08
N ALA A 125 -10.53 9.59 1.11
CA ALA A 125 -11.95 9.75 0.85
C ALA A 125 -12.74 8.57 1.41
N GLU A 126 -13.78 8.87 2.19
CA GLU A 126 -14.64 7.89 2.85
C GLU A 126 -16.02 7.83 2.19
N GLY A 127 -16.30 6.76 1.44
CA GLY A 127 -17.58 6.56 0.76
C GLY A 127 -17.79 7.42 -0.50
N PHE A 128 -18.55 6.89 -1.47
CA PHE A 128 -18.73 7.51 -2.79
C PHE A 128 -19.88 8.55 -2.88
N ARG A 129 -20.74 8.66 -1.87
CA ARG A 129 -21.90 9.58 -1.85
C ARG A 129 -21.93 10.38 -0.55
N GLY A 130 -21.59 11.67 -0.63
CA GLY A 130 -21.54 12.56 0.54
C GLY A 130 -20.35 12.30 1.47
N GLY A 131 -19.28 11.71 0.93
CA GLY A 131 -18.12 11.28 1.69
C GLY A 131 -17.29 12.43 2.26
N THR A 132 -16.64 12.15 3.38
CA THR A 132 -15.64 13.01 4.02
C THR A 132 -14.28 12.81 3.38
N VAL A 133 -13.52 13.90 3.22
CA VAL A 133 -12.11 13.85 2.79
C VAL A 133 -11.25 14.26 3.98
N ASN A 134 -10.38 13.36 4.42
CA ASN A 134 -9.54 13.52 5.58
C ASN A 134 -8.05 13.45 5.19
N PRO A 135 -7.17 14.26 5.81
CA PRO A 135 -5.73 14.09 5.63
C PRO A 135 -5.24 12.84 6.37
N GLU A 136 -4.32 12.11 5.76
CA GLU A 136 -3.64 10.93 6.31
C GLU A 136 -2.13 11.12 6.22
N PHE A 137 -1.41 10.78 7.29
CA PHE A 137 0.05 10.85 7.34
C PHE A 137 0.65 9.47 7.52
N PRO A 138 0.88 8.71 6.43
CA PRO A 138 1.47 7.38 6.53
C PRO A 138 2.91 7.47 6.99
N PHE A 139 3.26 6.61 7.97
CA PHE A 139 4.62 6.37 8.39
C PHE A 139 4.81 4.87 8.64
N GLY A 140 6.04 4.38 8.49
CA GLY A 140 6.31 2.97 8.70
C GLY A 140 7.70 2.55 8.27
N LEU A 141 7.89 1.23 8.23
CA LEU A 141 9.11 0.57 7.81
C LEU A 141 8.78 -0.57 6.86
N GLY A 142 9.67 -0.85 5.92
CA GLY A 142 9.51 -1.91 4.94
C GLY A 142 10.83 -2.52 4.51
N LEU A 143 10.75 -3.58 3.72
CA LEU A 143 11.87 -4.29 3.11
C LEU A 143 11.59 -4.40 1.61
N ASN A 144 12.53 -3.96 0.78
CA ASN A 144 12.55 -4.22 -0.66
C ASN A 144 13.57 -5.29 -1.01
#